data_AF-L2GMX3-F1
#
_entry.id   AF-L2GMX3-F1
#
_cell.length_a   1.000
_cell.length_b   1.000
_cell.length_c   1.000
_cell.angle_alpha   90.00
_cell.angle_beta   90.00
_cell.angle_gamma   90.00
#
_symmetry.space_group_name_H-M   'P 1'
#
loop_
_entity.id
_entity.type
_entity.pdbx_description
1 polymer ?
#
loop_
_entity_poly.entity_id
_entity_poly.type
_entity_poly.pdbx_seq_one_letter_code
_entity_poly.pdbx_strand_id
1 'polypeptide(L)' 'MGSRKSTLVKRRLAKAFRMNQAVPAWKRETLSPRDGYNFKRRNWRSTKLKIY' A
#
# COMPACT_ATOMS: atom_id res chain seq x y z
N MET A 1 12.25 9.43 -8.60
CA MET A 1 12.49 9.22 -7.15
C MET A 1 13.93 9.61 -6.86
N GLY A 2 14.19 10.64 -6.05
CA GLY A 2 15.58 10.99 -5.70
C GLY A 2 16.26 9.89 -4.87
N SER A 3 17.55 9.66 -5.11
CA SER A 3 18.37 8.65 -4.41
C SER A 3 18.66 9.05 -2.95
N ARG A 4 18.97 10.33 -2.70
CA ARG A 4 19.20 10.87 -1.35
C ARG A 4 17.88 11.07 -0.61
N LYS A 5 17.68 10.35 0.50
CA LYS A 5 16.47 10.37 1.33
C LYS A 5 16.81 10.17 2.81
N SER A 6 16.09 10.83 3.71
CA SER A 6 16.19 10.57 5.15
C SER A 6 15.62 9.19 5.52
N THR A 7 16.03 8.67 6.67
CA THR A 7 15.56 7.37 7.19
C THR A 7 14.06 7.34 7.44
N LEU A 8 13.48 8.45 7.92
CA LEU A 8 12.04 8.61 8.14
C LEU A 8 11.25 8.49 6.83
N VAL A 9 11.69 9.18 5.78
CA VAL A 9 11.07 9.09 4.45
C VAL A 9 11.15 7.67 3.90
N LYS A 10 12.30 7.00 4.03
CA LYS A 10 12.45 5.59 3.61
C LYS A 10 11.47 4.67 4.34
N ARG A 11 11.32 4.80 5.67
CA ARG A 11 10.37 4.01 6.47
C ARG A 11 8.92 4.25 6.04
N ARG A 12 8.53 5.50 5.81
CA ARG A 12 7.17 5.86 5.35
C ARG A 12 6.89 5.28 3.95
N LEU A 13 7.85 5.37 3.04
CA LEU A 13 7.74 4.77 1.70
C LEU A 13 7.62 3.25 1.76
N ALA A 14 8.44 2.58 2.59
CA ALA A 14 8.38 1.13 2.78
C ALA A 14 7.02 0.68 3.36
N LYS A 15 6.47 1.42 4.33
CA LYS A 15 5.13 1.15 4.87
C LYS A 15 4.06 1.33 3.79
N ALA A 16 4.10 2.42 3.03
CA ALA A 16 3.15 2.69 1.96
C ALA A 16 3.19 1.62 0.86
N PHE A 17 4.37 1.08 0.55
CA PHE A 17 4.54 -0.02 -0.39
C PHE A 17 3.90 -1.31 0.15
N ARG A 18 4.18 -1.67 1.41
CA ARG A 18 3.65 -2.88 2.05
C ARG A 18 2.13 -2.90 2.14
N MET A 19 1.51 -1.76 2.45
CA MET A 19 0.06 -1.66 2.56
C MET A 19 -0.65 -1.73 1.20
N ASN A 20 0.06 -1.51 0.10
CA ASN A 20 -0.51 -1.47 -1.25
C ASN A 20 -0.58 -2.86 -1.93
N GLN A 21 -0.91 -3.89 -1.15
CA GLN A 21 -1.05 -5.26 -1.64
C GLN A 21 -2.52 -5.69 -1.66
N ALA A 22 -2.83 -6.68 -2.51
CA ALA A 22 -4.15 -7.31 -2.54
C ALA A 22 -4.33 -8.22 -1.31
N VAL A 23 -5.58 -8.53 -0.98
CA VAL A 23 -5.89 -9.50 0.07
C VAL A 23 -5.35 -10.88 -0.36
N PRO A 24 -4.59 -11.59 0.49
CA PRO A 24 -4.10 -12.93 0.17
C PRO A 24 -5.24 -13.91 -0.14
N ALA A 25 -5.01 -14.86 -1.04
CA ALA A 25 -6.03 -15.80 -1.51
C ALA A 25 -6.67 -16.60 -0.35
N TRP A 26 -5.84 -17.22 0.50
CA TRP A 26 -6.28 -17.98 1.68
C TRP A 26 -7.15 -17.16 2.65
N LYS A 27 -6.97 -15.83 2.68
CA LYS A 27 -7.77 -14.95 3.54
C LYS A 27 -9.09 -14.56 2.88
N ARG A 28 -9.20 -14.60 1.55
CA ARG A 28 -10.47 -14.30 0.87
C ARG A 28 -11.49 -15.40 1.06
N GLU A 29 -11.06 -16.64 1.17
CA GLU A 29 -11.93 -17.81 1.39
C GLU A 29 -12.64 -17.74 2.75
N THR A 30 -12.00 -17.11 3.75
CA THR A 30 -12.55 -16.97 5.11
C THR A 30 -13.31 -15.66 5.33
N LEU A 31 -13.15 -14.68 4.44
CA LEU A 31 -13.80 -13.37 4.55
C LEU A 31 -15.15 -13.36 3.84
N SER A 32 -16.04 -12.49 4.31
CA SER A 32 -17.26 -12.17 3.57
C SER A 32 -16.91 -11.65 2.16
N PRO A 33 -17.70 -11.95 1.12
CA PRO A 33 -17.41 -11.52 -0.25
C PRO A 33 -17.14 -10.00 -0.38
N ARG A 34 -17.78 -9.20 0.49
CA ARG A 34 -17.60 -7.75 0.56
C ARG A 34 -16.19 -7.33 0.96
N ASP A 35 -15.51 -8.10 1.80
CA ASP A 35 -14.14 -7.82 2.27
C ASP A 35 -13.08 -8.57 1.46
N GLY A 36 -13.48 -9.23 0.37
CA GLY A 36 -12.61 -10.04 -0.49
C GLY A 36 -11.52 -9.24 -1.22
N TYR A 37 -11.55 -7.91 -1.19
CA TYR A 37 -10.53 -7.07 -1.81
C TYR A 37 -10.17 -5.83 -0.98
N ASN A 38 -8.97 -5.30 -1.23
CA ASN A 38 -8.46 -4.14 -0.50
C ASN A 38 -8.90 -2.84 -1.20
N PHE A 39 -9.98 -2.23 -0.71
CA PHE A 39 -10.51 -0.94 -1.16
C PHE A 39 -9.53 0.23 -1.03
N LYS A 40 -8.55 0.13 -0.12
CA LYS A 40 -7.59 1.20 0.17
C LYS A 40 -6.31 1.11 -0.68
N ARG A 41 -6.28 0.23 -1.69
CA ARG A 41 -5.16 0.19 -2.65
C ARG A 41 -5.05 1.50 -3.39
N ARG A 42 -3.82 1.85 -3.74
CA ARG A 42 -3.45 3.13 -4.34
C ARG A 42 -2.71 2.91 -5.65
N ASN A 43 -3.10 3.63 -6.69
CA ASN A 43 -2.28 3.77 -7.91
C ASN A 43 -1.33 4.98 -7.77
N TRP A 44 -0.06 4.80 -8.11
CA TRP A 44 0.95 5.86 -8.02
C TRP A 44 0.79 6.96 -9.07
N ARG A 45 0.15 6.66 -10.20
CA ARG A 45 -0.16 7.67 -11.22
C ARG A 45 -1.29 8.57 -10.76
N SER A 46 -2.41 8.00 -10.29
CA SER A 46 -3.62 8.72 -9.91
C SER A 46 -3.55 9.42 -8.55
N THR A 47 -2.98 8.77 -7.52
CA THR A 47 -2.98 9.30 -6.14
C THR A 47 -1.57 9.37 -5.58
N LYS A 48 -1.13 10.58 -5.25
CA LYS A 48 0.23 10.86 -4.77
C LYS A 48 0.35 10.71 -3.26
N LEU A 49 1.53 10.29 -2.82
CA LEU A 49 1.89 10.23 -1.40
C LEU A 49 2.33 11.63 -0.96
N LYS A 50 1.67 12.20 0.05
CA LYS A 50 2.04 13.48 0.67
C LYS A 50 3.19 13.26 1.67
N ILE A 51 4.36 12.88 1.18
CA ILE A 51 5.57 12.69 1.98
C ILE A 51 6.59 13.73 1.53
N TYR A 52 7.00 14.58 2.47
CA TYR A 52 8.01 15.62 2.31
C TYR A 52 9.25 15.23 3.12
#